data_AF-A0A843EC27-F1
#
_entry.id   AF-A0A843EC27-F1
#
_cell.length_a   1.000
_cell.length_b   1.000
_cell.length_c   1.000
_cell.angle_alpha   90.00
_cell.angle_beta   90.00
_cell.angle_gamma   90.00
#
_symmetry.space_group_name_H-M   'P 1'
#
loop_
_entity.id
_entity.type
_entity.pdbx_description
1 polymer ?
#
loop_
_entity_poly.entity_id
_entity_poly.type
_entity_poly.pdbx_seq_one_letter_code
_entity_poly.pdbx_strand_id
1 'polypeptide(L)'
;MYVKKFEDLSKDDLGIAGGKGANLGELTQAGIPVPPGFVVTSKTYDKFMRDTGIFSKVMDILDQVDINNTKELQEAAEKIKAIIIETPIPDGISTYITEAYNQLSERVGEEDGADVAIRSSATAEDLPEASFAGQQDTFLHVQGLDNVIEYVRKCWASLFEARAIFYREENNFEHSQVYIAVVVQQMVDSDKAGVMFTVNPSTGENIALIEGSWGLGESVVSGSVTPDNYAVDKETNEVLNVTISDKKTMFTNEEGGTSIQVDVP
;
A
#
# COMPACT_ATOMS: atom_id res chain seq x y z
N MET A 1 15.65 1.95 13.36
CA MET A 1 15.06 3.19 12.81
C MET A 1 13.61 2.86 12.51
N TYR A 2 12.68 3.69 12.98
CA TYR A 2 11.24 3.39 12.99
C TYR A 2 10.50 4.02 11.79
N VAL A 3 11.01 5.14 11.28
CA VAL A 3 10.54 5.75 10.03
C VAL A 3 11.75 6.02 9.13
N LYS A 4 11.55 5.88 7.82
CA LYS A 4 12.58 6.07 6.78
C LYS A 4 11.99 6.84 5.61
N LYS A 5 12.66 7.88 5.12
CA LYS A 5 12.26 8.58 3.90
C LYS A 5 12.59 7.73 2.67
N PHE A 6 11.92 7.94 1.55
CA PHE A 6 12.25 7.22 0.31
C PHE A 6 13.70 7.45 -0.12
N GLU A 7 14.24 8.65 0.09
CA GLU A 7 15.64 8.97 -0.22
C GLU A 7 16.66 8.14 0.59
N ASP A 8 16.23 7.57 1.73
CA ASP A 8 17.07 6.78 2.64
C ASP A 8 16.84 5.26 2.51
N LEU A 9 16.12 4.83 1.46
CA LEU A 9 15.73 3.44 1.20
C LEU A 9 16.17 2.99 -0.18
N SER A 10 16.52 1.71 -0.29
CA SER A 10 16.89 1.02 -1.53
C SER A 10 16.21 -0.35 -1.61
N LYS A 11 16.41 -1.06 -2.72
CA LYS A 11 15.97 -2.47 -2.84
C LYS A 11 16.55 -3.41 -1.76
N ASP A 12 17.64 -3.04 -1.09
CA ASP A 12 18.23 -3.87 -0.03
C ASP A 12 17.46 -3.75 1.31
N ASP A 13 16.53 -2.80 1.41
CA ASP A 13 15.76 -2.52 2.62
C ASP A 13 14.42 -3.27 2.71
N LEU A 14 14.24 -4.34 1.91
CA LEU A 14 13.01 -5.16 1.89
C LEU A 14 12.54 -5.62 3.27
N GLY A 15 13.47 -6.07 4.12
CA GLY A 15 13.13 -6.55 5.47
C GLY A 15 12.57 -5.46 6.40
N ILE A 16 12.78 -4.17 6.10
CA ILE A 16 12.28 -3.06 6.92
C ILE A 16 11.18 -2.24 6.25
N ALA A 17 11.17 -2.17 4.91
CA ALA A 17 10.26 -1.33 4.14
C ALA A 17 9.21 -2.13 3.35
N GLY A 18 9.34 -3.46 3.28
CA GLY A 18 8.55 -4.31 2.40
C GLY A 18 8.83 -4.05 0.91
N GLY A 19 8.19 -4.85 0.05
CA GLY A 19 8.38 -4.79 -1.41
C GLY A 19 8.13 -3.39 -1.98
N LYS A 20 6.97 -2.79 -1.66
CA LYS A 20 6.60 -1.46 -2.20
C LYS A 20 7.51 -0.35 -1.70
N GLY A 21 7.78 -0.31 -0.39
CA GLY A 21 8.60 0.73 0.22
C GLY A 21 10.06 0.71 -0.28
N ALA A 22 10.66 -0.48 -0.42
CA ALA A 22 12.00 -0.64 -0.95
C ALA A 22 12.08 -0.23 -2.43
N ASN A 23 11.11 -0.65 -3.26
CA ASN A 23 11.06 -0.26 -4.67
C ASN A 23 10.82 1.24 -4.85
N LEU A 24 9.97 1.88 -4.04
CA LEU A 24 9.80 3.35 -4.05
C LEU A 24 11.11 4.07 -3.71
N GLY A 25 11.87 3.56 -2.75
CA GLY A 25 13.21 4.08 -2.44
C GLY A 25 14.17 3.94 -3.61
N GLU A 26 14.24 2.75 -4.22
CA GLU A 26 15.08 2.48 -5.41
C GLU A 26 14.76 3.44 -6.56
N LEU A 27 13.47 3.62 -6.89
CA LEU A 27 13.03 4.54 -7.93
C LEU A 27 13.38 6.00 -7.62
N THR A 28 13.24 6.40 -6.35
CA THR A 28 13.60 7.75 -5.88
C THR A 28 15.09 8.00 -6.03
N GLN A 29 15.94 7.05 -5.63
CA GLN A 29 17.40 7.15 -5.79
C GLN A 29 17.83 7.15 -7.26
N ALA A 30 17.08 6.46 -8.13
CA ALA A 30 17.29 6.47 -9.57
C ALA A 30 16.89 7.80 -10.25
N GLY A 31 16.34 8.77 -9.51
CA GLY A 31 15.94 10.07 -10.03
C GLY A 31 14.63 10.05 -10.83
N ILE A 32 13.84 8.98 -10.71
CA ILE A 32 12.48 8.92 -11.26
C ILE A 32 11.59 9.85 -10.42
N PRO A 33 10.65 10.60 -11.03
CA PRO A 33 9.79 11.54 -10.32
C PRO A 33 8.74 10.82 -9.47
N VAL A 34 9.19 10.21 -8.37
CA VAL A 34 8.35 9.58 -7.36
C VAL A 34 7.83 10.67 -6.41
N PRO A 35 6.51 10.74 -6.14
CA PRO A 35 5.97 11.65 -5.13
C PRO A 35 6.65 11.39 -3.78
N PRO A 36 7.10 12.45 -3.07
CA PRO A 36 7.82 12.31 -1.82
C PRO A 36 6.99 11.59 -0.77
N GLY A 37 7.67 10.92 0.15
CA GLY A 37 7.02 10.16 1.20
C GLY A 37 8.02 9.48 2.12
N PHE A 38 7.47 8.67 3.02
CA PHE A 38 8.22 7.90 3.98
C PHE A 38 7.57 6.55 4.23
N VAL A 39 8.31 5.67 4.90
CA VAL A 39 7.88 4.34 5.30
C VAL A 39 7.92 4.24 6.81
N VAL A 40 6.77 3.93 7.41
CA VAL A 40 6.68 3.42 8.78
C VAL A 40 7.14 1.96 8.73
N THR A 41 8.33 1.71 9.25
CA THR A 41 9.03 0.44 9.04
C THR A 41 8.37 -0.74 9.76
N SER A 42 8.68 -1.95 9.32
CA SER A 42 8.29 -3.20 9.98
C SER A 42 8.74 -3.28 11.45
N LYS A 43 9.86 -2.63 11.79
CA LYS A 43 10.35 -2.51 13.18
C LYS A 43 9.43 -1.68 14.07
N THR A 44 8.69 -0.74 13.49
CA THR A 44 7.70 0.08 14.21
C THR A 44 6.47 -0.73 14.53
N TYR A 45 6.01 -1.53 13.58
CA TYR A 45 4.95 -2.51 13.81
C TYR A 45 5.34 -3.50 14.93
N ASP A 46 6.51 -4.14 14.84
CA ASP A 46 6.98 -5.08 15.88
C ASP A 46 7.06 -4.41 17.26
N LYS A 47 7.61 -3.18 17.32
CA LYS A 47 7.65 -2.40 18.56
C LYS A 47 6.25 -2.11 19.10
N PHE A 48 5.32 -1.68 18.26
CA PHE A 48 3.93 -1.42 18.66
C PHE A 48 3.28 -2.67 19.27
N MET A 49 3.40 -3.82 18.60
CA MET A 49 2.82 -5.08 19.06
C MET A 49 3.40 -5.53 20.41
N ARG A 50 4.72 -5.35 20.61
CA ARG A 50 5.42 -5.75 21.84
C ARG A 50 5.21 -4.79 23.00
N ASP A 51 5.38 -3.49 22.78
CA ASP A 51 5.28 -2.47 23.84
C ASP A 51 3.88 -2.39 24.44
N THR A 52 2.85 -2.65 23.63
CA THR A 52 1.45 -2.66 24.08
C THR A 52 1.01 -4.01 24.67
N GLY A 53 1.85 -5.06 24.53
CA GLY A 53 1.56 -6.41 25.00
C GLY A 53 0.47 -7.13 24.20
N ILE A 54 0.03 -6.59 23.06
CA ILE A 54 -0.99 -7.25 22.23
C ILE A 54 -0.42 -8.39 21.39
N PHE A 55 0.90 -8.44 21.18
CA PHE A 55 1.56 -9.51 20.42
C PHE A 55 1.16 -10.90 20.92
N SER A 56 1.30 -11.17 22.23
CA SER A 56 0.96 -12.48 22.79
C SER A 56 -0.53 -12.78 22.65
N LYS A 57 -1.40 -11.78 22.89
CA LYS A 57 -2.86 -11.94 22.74
C LYS A 57 -3.26 -12.31 21.32
N VAL A 58 -2.61 -11.73 20.32
CA VAL A 58 -2.88 -12.03 18.91
C VAL A 58 -2.40 -13.45 18.56
N MET A 59 -1.21 -13.85 19.01
CA MET A 59 -0.70 -15.21 18.80
C MET A 59 -1.59 -16.26 19.49
N ASP A 60 -2.02 -16.02 20.74
CA ASP A 60 -2.91 -16.92 21.46
C ASP A 60 -4.25 -17.14 20.74
N ILE A 61 -4.76 -16.12 20.02
CA ILE A 61 -5.98 -16.26 19.21
C ILE A 61 -5.68 -17.10 17.97
N LEU A 62 -4.58 -16.83 17.27
CA LEU A 62 -4.21 -17.55 16.05
C LEU A 62 -3.95 -19.04 16.32
N ASP A 63 -3.27 -19.36 17.43
CA ASP A 63 -2.97 -20.75 17.83
C ASP A 63 -4.23 -21.60 18.13
N GLN A 64 -5.37 -20.96 18.37
CA GLN A 64 -6.64 -21.63 18.72
C GLN A 64 -7.58 -21.80 17.54
N VAL A 65 -7.31 -21.14 16.41
CA VAL A 65 -8.24 -21.06 15.27
C VAL A 65 -8.07 -22.25 14.34
N ASP A 66 -9.17 -22.93 14.04
CA ASP A 66 -9.22 -23.83 12.88
C ASP A 66 -9.38 -23.03 11.58
N ILE A 67 -8.30 -22.95 10.79
CA ILE A 67 -8.28 -22.24 9.50
C ILE A 67 -9.25 -22.81 8.46
N ASN A 68 -9.66 -24.09 8.59
CA ASN A 68 -10.62 -24.71 7.68
C ASN A 68 -12.07 -24.40 8.06
N ASN A 69 -12.29 -23.81 9.24
CA ASN A 69 -13.58 -23.31 9.67
C ASN A 69 -13.69 -21.82 9.32
N THR A 70 -14.30 -21.52 8.17
CA THR A 70 -14.44 -20.15 7.65
C THR A 70 -15.07 -19.18 8.66
N LYS A 71 -16.04 -19.64 9.45
CA LYS A 71 -16.71 -18.77 10.43
C LYS A 71 -15.78 -18.40 11.58
N GLU A 72 -15.08 -19.38 12.13
CA GLU A 72 -14.15 -19.20 13.24
C GLU A 72 -12.94 -18.35 12.84
N LEU A 73 -12.40 -18.59 11.64
CA LEU A 73 -11.34 -17.79 11.05
C LEU A 73 -11.76 -16.33 10.89
N GLN A 74 -12.98 -16.08 10.39
CA GLN A 74 -13.50 -14.73 10.22
C GLN A 74 -13.67 -14.02 11.58
N GLU A 75 -14.27 -14.69 12.56
CA GLU A 75 -14.45 -14.14 13.92
C GLU A 75 -13.12 -13.83 14.60
N ALA A 76 -12.11 -14.69 14.41
CA ALA A 76 -10.77 -14.47 14.94
C ALA A 76 -10.05 -13.30 14.24
N ALA A 77 -10.12 -13.22 12.91
CA ALA A 77 -9.59 -12.11 12.13
C ALA A 77 -10.18 -10.78 12.59
N GLU A 78 -11.50 -10.70 12.72
CA GLU A 78 -12.22 -9.50 13.19
C GLU A 78 -11.79 -9.12 14.60
N LYS A 79 -11.67 -10.09 15.51
CA LYS A 79 -11.22 -9.87 16.88
C LYS A 79 -9.79 -9.34 16.94
N ILE A 80 -8.86 -9.91 16.17
CA ILE A 80 -7.47 -9.46 16.09
C ILE A 80 -7.40 -8.04 15.54
N LYS A 81 -8.13 -7.76 14.46
CA LYS A 81 -8.20 -6.42 13.87
C LYS A 81 -8.71 -5.39 14.87
N ALA A 82 -9.78 -5.71 15.60
CA ALA A 82 -10.31 -4.83 16.64
C ALA A 82 -9.27 -4.53 17.73
N ILE A 83 -8.55 -5.55 18.22
CA ILE A 83 -7.46 -5.37 19.20
C ILE A 83 -6.41 -4.39 18.68
N ILE A 84 -5.96 -4.55 17.44
CA ILE A 84 -4.94 -3.68 16.84
C ILE A 84 -5.46 -2.25 16.67
N ILE A 85 -6.67 -2.08 16.15
CA ILE A 85 -7.29 -0.77 15.88
C ILE A 85 -7.60 0.00 17.17
N GLU A 86 -8.10 -0.68 18.20
CA GLU A 86 -8.48 -0.04 19.46
C GLU A 86 -7.27 0.29 20.35
N THR A 87 -6.16 -0.42 20.17
CA THR A 87 -4.94 -0.18 20.95
C THR A 87 -4.28 1.15 20.52
N PRO A 88 -4.13 2.12 21.43
CA PRO A 88 -3.46 3.38 21.12
C PRO A 88 -1.98 3.17 20.77
N ILE A 89 -1.49 3.92 19.80
CA ILE A 89 -0.05 3.93 19.47
C ILE A 89 0.70 4.66 20.60
N PRO A 90 1.70 4.04 21.24
CA PRO A 90 2.49 4.70 22.29
C PRO A 90 3.15 5.98 21.81
N ASP A 91 3.27 6.99 22.68
CA ASP A 91 3.81 8.32 22.37
C ASP A 91 5.19 8.29 21.69
N GLY A 92 6.05 7.37 22.13
CA GLY A 92 7.38 7.20 21.53
C GLY A 92 7.33 6.74 20.07
N ILE A 93 6.28 6.02 19.66
CA ILE A 93 6.08 5.59 18.26
C ILE A 93 5.39 6.70 17.46
N SER A 94 4.33 7.29 18.00
CA SER A 94 3.58 8.35 17.32
C SER A 94 4.49 9.54 17.00
N THR A 95 5.40 9.92 17.90
CA THR A 95 6.39 10.99 17.69
C THR A 95 7.18 10.80 16.38
N TYR A 96 7.67 9.59 16.08
CA TYR A 96 8.42 9.35 14.84
C TYR A 96 7.57 9.54 13.58
N ILE A 97 6.29 9.14 13.64
CA ILE A 97 5.35 9.28 12.52
C ILE A 97 4.98 10.76 12.36
N THR A 98 4.72 11.47 13.47
CA THR A 98 4.43 12.90 13.50
C THR A 98 5.55 13.73 12.91
N GLU A 99 6.80 13.49 13.32
CA GLU A 99 7.96 14.23 12.80
C GLU A 99 8.11 14.03 11.29
N ALA A 100 7.93 12.80 10.80
CA ALA A 100 8.04 12.51 9.37
C ALA A 100 6.90 13.14 8.56
N TYR A 101 5.66 13.10 9.07
CA TYR A 101 4.50 13.70 8.41
C TYR A 101 4.59 15.23 8.38
N ASN A 102 5.04 15.86 9.47
CA ASN A 102 5.26 17.31 9.50
C ASN A 102 6.34 17.73 8.50
N GLN A 103 7.45 16.99 8.42
CA GLN A 103 8.50 17.27 7.43
C GLN A 103 8.02 17.08 5.99
N LEU A 104 7.16 16.09 5.73
CA LEU A 104 6.53 15.93 4.42
C LEU A 104 5.60 17.11 4.12
N SER A 105 4.78 17.52 5.08
CA SER A 105 3.86 18.67 4.98
C SER A 105 4.60 19.97 4.67
N GLU A 106 5.70 20.24 5.37
CA GLU A 106 6.57 21.39 5.10
C GLU A 106 7.18 21.34 3.69
N ARG A 107 7.54 20.14 3.20
CA ARG A 107 8.13 19.96 1.87
C ARG A 107 7.12 20.20 0.75
N VAL A 108 5.88 19.76 0.92
CA VAL A 108 4.83 19.95 -0.09
C VAL A 108 4.22 21.35 -0.05
N GLY A 109 4.27 22.02 1.11
CA GLY A 109 3.86 23.41 1.27
C GLY A 109 2.35 23.62 1.43
N GLU A 110 1.63 22.65 1.98
CA GLU A 110 0.18 22.70 2.18
C GLU A 110 -0.17 23.21 3.60
N GLU A 111 -1.07 24.20 3.69
CA GLU A 111 -1.45 24.83 4.97
C GLU A 111 -2.15 23.85 5.94
N ASP A 112 -2.94 22.92 5.40
CA ASP A 112 -3.72 21.94 6.17
C ASP A 112 -2.97 20.61 6.41
N GLY A 113 -1.67 20.56 6.08
CA GLY A 113 -0.85 19.35 6.09
C GLY A 113 -0.95 18.56 4.78
N ALA A 114 0.06 17.74 4.50
CA ALA A 114 0.14 16.99 3.24
C ALA A 114 -1.05 16.03 3.06
N ASP A 115 -1.71 16.10 1.91
CA ASP A 115 -2.61 15.03 1.46
C ASP A 115 -1.78 13.79 1.06
N VAL A 116 -2.07 12.62 1.67
CA VAL A 116 -1.27 11.40 1.50
C VAL A 116 -2.08 10.15 1.19
N ALA A 117 -1.49 9.27 0.39
CA ALA A 117 -1.87 7.88 0.27
C ALA A 117 -1.13 7.03 1.31
N ILE A 118 -1.86 6.18 2.02
CA ILE A 118 -1.31 5.25 3.03
C ILE A 118 -1.52 3.83 2.52
N ARG A 119 -0.41 3.12 2.29
CA ARG A 119 -0.38 1.84 1.59
C ARG A 119 0.40 0.82 2.40
N SER A 120 -0.21 -0.33 2.65
CA SER A 120 0.50 -1.47 3.23
C SER A 120 1.63 -1.95 2.31
N SER A 121 2.73 -2.41 2.91
CA SER A 121 3.93 -2.93 2.26
C SER A 121 4.47 -4.08 3.12
N ALA A 122 4.03 -5.29 2.86
CA ALA A 122 4.42 -6.46 3.62
C ALA A 122 5.87 -6.90 3.28
N THR A 123 6.58 -7.40 4.29
CA THR A 123 7.98 -7.83 4.16
C THR A 123 8.16 -9.20 3.52
N ALA A 124 7.06 -9.96 3.40
CA ALA A 124 7.02 -11.31 2.82
C ALA A 124 6.49 -11.35 1.37
N GLU A 125 6.24 -10.18 0.73
CA GLU A 125 5.73 -10.07 -0.65
C GLU A 125 6.67 -10.65 -1.71
N ASP A 126 7.97 -10.74 -1.42
CA ASP A 126 9.00 -11.14 -2.40
C ASP A 126 9.50 -12.57 -2.20
N LEU A 127 8.79 -13.40 -1.44
CA LEU A 127 8.97 -14.84 -1.63
C LEU A 127 8.44 -15.20 -3.02
N PRO A 128 9.20 -15.92 -3.86
CA PRO A 128 8.85 -16.17 -5.28
C PRO A 128 7.45 -16.78 -5.51
N GLU A 129 6.85 -17.35 -4.48
CA GLU A 129 5.55 -18.01 -4.49
C GLU A 129 4.44 -17.22 -3.75
N ALA A 130 4.77 -16.08 -3.12
CA ALA A 130 3.87 -15.31 -2.27
C ALA A 130 3.38 -14.00 -2.89
N SER A 131 2.51 -14.12 -3.90
CA SER A 131 1.78 -12.96 -4.41
C SER A 131 0.67 -12.57 -3.41
N PHE A 132 0.99 -11.68 -2.48
CA PHE A 132 -0.01 -10.93 -1.70
C PHE A 132 -0.63 -9.76 -2.50
N ALA A 133 -0.37 -9.71 -3.82
CA ALA A 133 -0.87 -8.66 -4.70
C ALA A 133 -2.42 -8.61 -4.67
N GLY A 134 -2.97 -7.40 -4.44
CA GLY A 134 -4.41 -7.17 -4.40
C GLY A 134 -5.10 -7.49 -3.06
N GLN A 135 -4.37 -7.92 -2.03
CA GLN A 135 -4.96 -8.20 -0.71
C GLN A 135 -4.78 -7.08 0.33
N GLN A 136 -4.32 -5.92 -0.09
CA GLN A 136 -3.68 -4.95 0.79
C GLN A 136 -4.41 -3.62 0.82
N ASP A 137 -4.73 -3.17 2.03
CA ASP A 137 -5.42 -1.91 2.26
C ASP A 137 -4.56 -0.74 1.76
N THR A 138 -5.21 0.07 0.94
CA THR A 138 -4.73 1.36 0.46
C THR A 138 -5.79 2.39 0.80
N PHE A 139 -5.38 3.46 1.47
CA PHE A 139 -6.24 4.57 1.82
C PHE A 139 -5.73 5.80 1.07
N LEU A 140 -6.60 6.41 0.26
CA LEU A 140 -6.29 7.59 -0.52
C LEU A 140 -6.85 8.83 0.19
N HIS A 141 -6.30 9.99 -0.16
CA HIS A 141 -6.74 11.29 0.33
C HIS A 141 -6.76 11.45 1.86
N VAL A 142 -5.77 10.86 2.54
CA VAL A 142 -5.67 10.96 4.00
C VAL A 142 -4.93 12.24 4.37
N GLN A 143 -5.60 13.14 5.09
CA GLN A 143 -5.00 14.39 5.56
C GLN A 143 -5.13 14.53 7.08
N GLY A 144 -4.15 15.17 7.71
CA GLY A 144 -4.14 15.41 9.15
C GLY A 144 -3.49 14.27 9.95
N LEU A 145 -2.72 14.66 10.97
CA LEU A 145 -1.87 13.75 11.74
C LEU A 145 -2.66 12.60 12.39
N ASP A 146 -3.80 12.91 13.01
CA ASP A 146 -4.62 11.91 13.70
C ASP A 146 -5.13 10.83 12.73
N ASN A 147 -5.55 11.25 11.54
CA ASN A 147 -5.95 10.34 10.47
C ASN A 147 -4.77 9.49 10.01
N VAL A 148 -3.59 10.08 9.76
CA VAL A 148 -2.39 9.31 9.37
C VAL A 148 -2.07 8.21 10.39
N ILE A 149 -2.09 8.53 11.68
CA ILE A 149 -1.86 7.56 12.76
C ILE A 149 -2.93 6.46 12.76
N GLU A 150 -4.20 6.83 12.60
CA GLU A 150 -5.31 5.88 12.51
C GLU A 150 -5.15 4.91 11.34
N TYR A 151 -4.89 5.44 10.14
CA TYR A 151 -4.80 4.64 8.92
C TYR A 151 -3.51 3.79 8.86
N VAL A 152 -2.40 4.24 9.46
CA VAL A 152 -1.21 3.39 9.67
C VAL A 152 -1.58 2.15 10.50
N ARG A 153 -2.36 2.33 11.57
CA ARG A 153 -2.83 1.24 12.42
C ARG A 153 -3.83 0.33 11.71
N LYS A 154 -4.71 0.87 10.84
CA LYS A 154 -5.57 0.07 9.96
C LYS A 154 -4.74 -0.79 8.99
N CYS A 155 -3.68 -0.24 8.39
CA CYS A 155 -2.76 -1.03 7.57
C CYS A 155 -2.10 -2.15 8.37
N TRP A 156 -1.70 -1.93 9.63
CA TRP A 156 -1.19 -3.01 10.48
C TRP A 156 -2.23 -4.10 10.75
N ALA A 157 -3.49 -3.70 10.97
CA ALA A 157 -4.59 -4.64 11.17
C ALA A 157 -4.88 -5.47 9.91
N SER A 158 -4.69 -4.91 8.71
CA SER A 158 -4.88 -5.61 7.42
C SER A 158 -4.00 -6.85 7.25
N LEU A 159 -2.91 -6.96 8.03
CA LEU A 159 -2.08 -8.17 8.05
C LEU A 159 -2.87 -9.40 8.54
N PHE A 160 -3.95 -9.19 9.29
CA PHE A 160 -4.77 -10.22 9.92
C PHE A 160 -6.16 -10.34 9.28
N GLU A 161 -6.32 -9.95 8.02
CA GLU A 161 -7.51 -10.37 7.26
C GLU A 161 -7.60 -11.90 7.21
N ALA A 162 -8.82 -12.44 7.25
CA ALA A 162 -9.06 -13.89 7.24
C ALA A 162 -8.34 -14.58 6.05
N ARG A 163 -8.41 -13.97 4.86
CA ARG A 163 -7.69 -14.44 3.66
C ARG A 163 -6.16 -14.47 3.83
N ALA A 164 -5.60 -13.50 4.55
CA ALA A 164 -4.17 -13.38 4.76
C ALA A 164 -3.69 -14.39 5.82
N ILE A 165 -4.49 -14.62 6.87
CA ILE A 165 -4.24 -15.67 7.87
C ILE A 165 -4.28 -17.04 7.19
N PHE A 166 -5.36 -17.36 6.47
CA PHE A 166 -5.53 -18.62 5.75
C PHE A 166 -4.35 -18.88 4.79
N TYR A 167 -4.01 -17.89 3.97
CA TYR A 167 -2.90 -18.01 3.02
C TYR A 167 -1.58 -18.35 3.73
N ARG A 168 -1.30 -17.69 4.86
CA ARG A 168 -0.07 -17.95 5.61
C ARG A 168 -0.02 -19.36 6.18
N GLU A 169 -1.12 -19.85 6.72
CA GLU A 169 -1.20 -21.19 7.30
C GLU A 169 -1.06 -22.27 6.22
N GLU A 170 -1.75 -22.13 5.08
CA GLU A 170 -1.61 -23.05 3.93
C GLU A 170 -0.16 -23.13 3.42
N ASN A 171 0.58 -22.03 3.50
CA ASN A 171 1.98 -21.95 3.06
C ASN A 171 3.00 -22.16 4.20
N ASN A 172 2.54 -22.55 5.40
CA ASN A 172 3.38 -22.78 6.58
C ASN A 172 4.25 -21.57 6.96
N PHE A 173 3.73 -20.35 6.78
CA PHE A 173 4.38 -19.12 7.24
C PHE A 173 4.06 -18.87 8.71
N GLU A 174 5.10 -18.88 9.54
CA GLU A 174 4.98 -18.59 10.97
C GLU A 174 4.47 -17.17 11.19
N HIS A 175 3.28 -17.03 11.78
CA HIS A 175 2.64 -15.74 12.05
C HIS A 175 3.51 -14.80 12.90
N SER A 176 4.37 -15.35 13.76
CA SER A 176 5.28 -14.60 14.63
C SER A 176 6.40 -13.87 13.87
N GLN A 177 6.69 -14.29 12.63
CA GLN A 177 7.79 -13.79 11.81
C GLN A 177 7.33 -12.89 10.66
N VAL A 178 6.03 -12.59 10.59
CA VAL A 178 5.46 -11.80 9.52
C VAL A 178 5.32 -10.36 9.98
N TYR A 179 5.98 -9.45 9.26
CA TYR A 179 5.94 -8.04 9.56
C TYR A 179 5.42 -7.22 8.37
N ILE A 180 4.87 -6.06 8.69
CA ILE A 180 4.29 -5.14 7.73
C ILE A 180 4.89 -3.74 7.93
N ALA A 181 5.35 -3.15 6.83
CA ALA A 181 5.65 -1.74 6.74
C ALA A 181 4.45 -0.99 6.15
N VAL A 182 4.40 0.32 6.35
CA VAL A 182 3.35 1.18 5.80
C VAL A 182 4.01 2.35 5.07
N VAL A 183 3.71 2.46 3.79
CA VAL A 183 4.12 3.58 2.94
C VAL A 183 3.14 4.73 3.16
N VAL A 184 3.67 5.92 3.44
CA VAL A 184 2.93 7.18 3.49
C VAL A 184 3.51 8.10 2.42
N GLN A 185 2.74 8.38 1.38
CA GLN A 185 3.22 9.03 0.16
C GLN A 185 2.32 10.21 -0.18
N GLN A 186 2.89 11.32 -0.63
CA GLN A 186 2.10 12.46 -1.15
C GLN A 186 1.11 11.97 -2.22
N MET A 187 -0.15 12.37 -2.08
CA MET A 187 -1.18 12.08 -3.05
C MET A 187 -0.94 12.88 -4.34
N VAL A 188 -1.28 12.27 -5.49
CA VAL A 188 -1.21 12.94 -6.79
C VAL A 188 -2.63 13.10 -7.29
N ASP A 189 -3.05 14.35 -7.49
CA ASP A 189 -4.31 14.66 -8.16
C ASP A 189 -4.11 14.56 -9.67
N SER A 190 -4.46 13.40 -10.23
CA SER A 190 -4.13 13.04 -11.60
C SER A 190 -5.32 13.21 -12.54
N ASP A 191 -5.14 13.95 -13.64
CA ASP A 191 -6.10 13.98 -14.74
C ASP A 191 -6.28 12.60 -15.40
N LYS A 192 -5.18 11.82 -15.43
CA LYS A 192 -5.11 10.47 -16.00
C LYS A 192 -4.10 9.65 -15.22
N ALA A 193 -4.39 8.37 -15.05
CA ALA A 193 -3.51 7.42 -14.39
C ALA A 193 -3.59 6.05 -15.06
N GLY A 194 -2.60 5.20 -14.78
CA GLY A 194 -2.43 3.97 -15.52
C GLY A 194 -1.40 3.01 -14.95
N VAL A 195 -1.25 1.89 -15.64
CA VAL A 195 -0.25 0.86 -15.36
C VAL A 195 0.59 0.65 -16.61
N MET A 196 1.87 0.34 -16.43
CA MET A 196 2.77 -0.01 -17.53
C MET A 196 3.43 -1.35 -17.26
N PHE A 197 3.42 -2.22 -18.27
CA PHE A 197 4.21 -3.43 -18.32
C PHE A 197 5.33 -3.25 -19.33
N THR A 198 6.57 -3.56 -18.95
CA THR A 198 7.74 -3.42 -19.83
C THR A 198 7.92 -4.59 -20.78
N VAL A 199 7.09 -5.63 -20.66
CA VAL A 199 6.98 -6.80 -21.53
C VAL A 199 5.49 -7.13 -21.62
N ASN A 200 5.01 -7.61 -22.76
CA ASN A 200 3.63 -8.07 -22.88
C ASN A 200 3.40 -9.26 -21.92
N PRO A 201 2.55 -9.13 -20.88
CA PRO A 201 2.38 -10.16 -19.87
C PRO A 201 1.67 -11.42 -20.40
N SER A 202 0.94 -11.31 -21.52
CA SER A 202 0.20 -12.41 -22.14
C SER A 202 1.04 -13.19 -23.16
N THR A 203 1.88 -12.50 -23.93
CA THR A 203 2.65 -13.11 -25.04
C THR A 203 4.15 -13.25 -24.75
N GLY A 204 4.68 -12.49 -23.79
CA GLY A 204 6.12 -12.40 -23.54
C GLY A 204 6.89 -11.54 -24.55
N GLU A 205 6.20 -10.87 -25.48
CA GLU A 205 6.82 -9.98 -26.45
C GLU A 205 7.50 -8.79 -25.77
N ASN A 206 8.67 -8.40 -26.27
CA ASN A 206 9.51 -7.32 -25.73
C ASN A 206 8.99 -5.91 -26.09
N ILE A 207 7.70 -5.68 -25.88
CA ILE A 207 7.00 -4.40 -26.09
C ILE A 207 6.54 -3.84 -24.75
N ALA A 208 6.48 -2.51 -24.64
CA ALA A 208 5.83 -1.88 -23.51
C ALA A 208 4.32 -1.82 -23.76
N LEU A 209 3.53 -2.25 -22.77
CA LEU A 209 2.08 -2.05 -22.76
C LEU A 209 1.75 -0.99 -21.71
N ILE A 210 1.03 0.04 -22.11
CA ILE A 210 0.56 1.10 -21.23
C ILE A 210 -0.96 1.06 -21.22
N GLU A 211 -1.54 0.97 -20.03
CA GLU A 211 -2.98 1.04 -19.82
C GLU A 211 -3.31 2.32 -19.07
N GLY A 212 -4.24 3.12 -19.59
CA GLY A 212 -4.57 4.43 -19.03
C GLY A 212 -6.06 4.71 -18.95
N SER A 213 -6.49 5.39 -17.89
CA SER A 213 -7.84 5.88 -17.70
C SER A 213 -7.83 7.33 -17.18
N TRP A 214 -9.01 7.96 -17.21
CA TRP A 214 -9.24 9.27 -16.61
C TRP A 214 -9.23 9.20 -15.08
N GLY A 215 -8.81 10.30 -14.46
CA GLY A 215 -8.78 10.47 -13.01
C GLY A 215 -7.70 9.62 -12.33
N LEU A 216 -7.97 9.24 -11.09
CA LEU A 216 -7.07 8.45 -10.24
C LEU A 216 -6.91 7.00 -10.74
N GLY A 217 -5.73 6.43 -10.46
CA GLY A 217 -5.35 5.08 -10.91
C GLY A 217 -6.17 3.94 -10.31
N GLU A 218 -6.99 4.22 -9.30
CA GLU A 218 -7.90 3.26 -8.66
C GLU A 218 -8.85 2.61 -9.68
N SER A 219 -9.31 3.36 -10.68
CA SER A 219 -10.20 2.84 -11.73
C SER A 219 -9.57 1.67 -12.50
N VAL A 220 -8.30 1.81 -12.86
CA VAL A 220 -7.54 0.83 -13.64
C VAL A 220 -7.21 -0.39 -12.79
N VAL A 221 -6.73 -0.18 -11.55
CA VAL A 221 -6.29 -1.27 -10.67
C VAL A 221 -7.47 -2.09 -10.14
N SER A 222 -8.62 -1.46 -9.89
CA SER A 222 -9.84 -2.16 -9.47
C SER A 222 -10.56 -2.89 -10.61
N GLY A 223 -10.25 -2.57 -11.87
CA GLY A 223 -10.96 -3.07 -13.05
C GLY A 223 -12.38 -2.54 -13.18
N SER A 224 -12.71 -1.42 -12.51
CA SER A 224 -14.02 -0.78 -12.59
C SER A 224 -14.27 -0.08 -13.95
N VAL A 225 -13.20 0.15 -14.72
CA VAL A 225 -13.25 0.70 -16.07
C VAL A 225 -12.40 -0.15 -17.02
N THR A 226 -12.78 -0.17 -18.30
CA THR A 226 -11.89 -0.69 -19.35
C THR A 226 -10.96 0.44 -19.80
N PRO A 227 -9.65 0.37 -19.51
CA PRO A 227 -8.71 1.45 -19.86
C PRO A 227 -8.44 1.50 -21.38
N ASP A 228 -7.83 2.58 -21.82
CA ASP A 228 -7.15 2.63 -23.11
C ASP A 228 -5.88 1.79 -23.05
N ASN A 229 -5.53 1.13 -24.15
CA ASN A 229 -4.32 0.31 -24.26
C ASN A 229 -3.43 0.82 -25.38
N TYR A 230 -2.15 1.02 -25.06
CA TYR A 230 -1.11 1.45 -25.98
C TYR A 230 0.02 0.42 -25.99
N ALA A 231 0.29 -0.16 -27.15
CA ALA A 231 1.48 -0.98 -27.36
C ALA A 231 2.58 -0.11 -27.95
N VAL A 232 3.75 -0.08 -27.31
CA VAL A 232 4.88 0.77 -27.66
C VAL A 232 6.13 -0.08 -27.87
N ASP A 233 6.81 0.14 -28.99
CA ASP A 233 8.13 -0.42 -29.23
C ASP A 233 9.16 0.31 -28.38
N LYS A 234 9.91 -0.42 -27.55
CA LYS A 234 10.88 0.17 -26.60
C LYS A 234 12.18 0.65 -27.25
N GLU A 235 12.50 0.17 -28.45
CA GLU A 235 13.72 0.54 -29.17
C GLU A 235 13.49 1.79 -30.01
N THR A 236 12.35 1.85 -30.70
CA THR A 236 12.01 2.99 -31.59
C THR A 236 11.18 4.07 -30.90
N ASN A 237 10.56 3.76 -29.74
CA ASN A 237 9.53 4.57 -29.07
C ASN A 237 8.28 4.81 -29.95
N GLU A 238 8.06 3.98 -30.97
CA GLU A 238 6.87 4.08 -31.82
C GLU A 238 5.67 3.40 -31.16
N VAL A 239 4.50 4.04 -31.27
CA VAL A 239 3.24 3.44 -30.85
C VAL A 239 2.78 2.48 -31.94
N LEU A 240 2.84 1.18 -31.64
CA LEU A 240 2.52 0.09 -32.55
C LEU A 240 1.02 -0.11 -32.70
N ASN A 241 0.29 0.02 -31.60
CA ASN A 241 -1.16 -0.17 -31.56
C ASN A 241 -1.79 0.70 -30.49
N VAL A 242 -2.99 1.19 -30.76
CA VAL A 242 -3.81 1.97 -29.84
C VAL A 242 -5.22 1.40 -29.86
N THR A 243 -5.69 0.99 -28.69
CA THR A 243 -7.09 0.62 -28.45
C THR A 243 -7.69 1.65 -27.51
N ILE A 244 -8.67 2.41 -28.01
CA ILE A 244 -9.41 3.38 -27.19
C ILE A 244 -10.72 2.74 -26.72
N SER A 245 -10.93 2.75 -25.41
CA SER A 245 -12.08 2.16 -24.74
C SER A 245 -13.10 3.24 -24.33
N ASP A 246 -14.37 2.86 -24.33
CA ASP A 246 -15.47 3.69 -23.82
C ASP A 246 -15.42 3.72 -22.28
N LYS A 247 -14.76 4.73 -21.73
CA LYS A 247 -14.62 4.96 -20.29
C LYS A 247 -15.76 5.86 -19.85
N LYS A 248 -16.69 5.34 -19.05
CA LYS A 248 -17.87 6.09 -18.62
C LYS A 248 -17.67 6.89 -17.34
N THR A 249 -16.77 6.41 -16.47
CA THR A 249 -16.56 6.98 -15.14
C THR A 249 -15.07 7.14 -14.86
N MET A 250 -14.75 8.01 -13.90
CA MET A 250 -13.41 8.23 -13.35
C MET A 250 -13.49 8.41 -11.84
N PHE A 251 -12.37 8.17 -11.16
CA PHE A 251 -12.22 8.54 -9.76
C PHE A 251 -11.55 9.92 -9.66
N THR A 252 -12.09 10.79 -8.83
CA THR A 252 -11.54 12.13 -8.54
C THR A 252 -11.53 12.36 -7.03
N ASN A 253 -10.78 13.36 -6.58
CA ASN A 253 -10.90 13.85 -5.22
C ASN A 253 -12.20 14.67 -5.07
N GLU A 254 -12.99 14.39 -4.04
CA GLU A 254 -14.06 15.29 -3.57
C GLU A 254 -13.48 16.39 -2.67
N GLU A 255 -14.10 17.57 -2.63
CA GLU A 255 -13.82 18.56 -1.59
C GLU A 255 -14.08 17.94 -0.21
N GLY A 256 -13.02 17.50 0.48
CA GLY A 256 -13.11 16.76 1.74
C GLY A 256 -12.21 15.53 1.85
N GLY A 257 -11.44 15.19 0.82
CA GLY A 257 -10.38 14.17 0.91
C GLY A 257 -10.91 12.74 0.84
N THR A 258 -11.89 12.49 -0.02
CA THR A 258 -12.34 11.12 -0.33
C THR A 258 -12.39 10.94 -1.83
N SER A 259 -11.98 9.77 -2.30
CA SER A 259 -12.11 9.43 -3.71
C SER A 259 -13.57 9.14 -4.04
N ILE A 260 -14.10 9.83 -5.05
CA ILE A 260 -15.48 9.64 -5.54
C ILE A 260 -15.47 9.22 -7.00
N GLN A 261 -16.42 8.38 -7.36
CA GLN A 261 -16.66 7.98 -8.74
C GLN A 261 -17.63 8.98 -9.40
N VAL A 262 -17.20 9.58 -10.52
CA VAL A 262 -17.98 10.54 -11.30
C VAL A 262 -17.99 10.13 -12.77
N ASP A 263 -18.94 10.65 -13.55
CA ASP A 263 -18.92 10.49 -15.01
C ASP A 263 -17.72 11.23 -15.62
N VAL A 264 -17.15 10.67 -16.70
CA VAL A 264 -16.05 11.34 -17.42
C VAL A 264 -16.58 12.59 -18.18
N PRO A 265 -15.72 13.58 -18.47
CA PRO A 265 -16.07 14.75 -19.27
C PRO A 265 -16.54 14.45 -20.71
#